data_AF-A0A256G932-F1
#
_entry.id   AF-A0A256G932-F1
#
_cell.length_a   1.000
_cell.length_b   1.000
_cell.length_c   1.000
_cell.angle_alpha   90.00
_cell.angle_beta   90.00
_cell.angle_gamma   90.00
#
_symmetry.space_group_name_H-M   'P 1'
#
loop_
_entity.id
_entity.type
_entity.pdbx_description
1 polymer ?
#
loop_
_entity_poly.entity_id
_entity_poly.type
_entity_poly.pdbx_seq_one_letter_code
_entity_poly.pdbx_strand_id
1 'polypeptide(L)'
;MLADLKRQELIRNIGLSNLTAQQIDDCRIVTDIVCVQNQHNLVHRAYDSLIDKLVAEQIASVPFFPLAGFSPIQFSALTAVAQRPCKWPCPGCSDVHPISC
;
A
#
# COMPACT_ATOMS: atom_id res chain seq x y z
N MET A 1 -10.48 23.75 -5.44
CA MET A 1 -9.61 22.61 -5.78
C MET A 1 -8.89 22.11 -4.53
N LEU A 2 -8.50 20.82 -4.43
CA LEU A 2 -7.68 20.34 -3.30
C LEU A 2 -6.37 21.13 -3.16
N ALA A 3 -5.76 21.53 -4.28
CA ALA A 3 -4.60 22.41 -4.29
C ALA A 3 -4.85 23.77 -3.59
N ASP A 4 -6.05 24.32 -3.69
CA ASP A 4 -6.40 25.58 -3.01
C ASP A 4 -6.49 25.38 -1.49
N LEU A 5 -7.08 24.27 -1.07
CA LEU A 5 -7.16 23.91 0.35
C LEU A 5 -5.78 23.68 0.95
N LYS A 6 -4.84 23.11 0.18
CA LYS A 6 -3.43 22.97 0.58
C LYS A 6 -2.74 24.34 0.68
N ARG A 7 -2.97 25.24 -0.30
CA ARG A 7 -2.44 26.61 -0.29
C ARG A 7 -2.99 27.46 0.87
N GLN A 8 -4.21 27.21 1.29
CA GLN A 8 -4.85 27.82 2.47
C GLN A 8 -4.47 27.12 3.79
N GLU A 9 -3.57 26.13 3.75
CA GLU A 9 -3.12 25.34 4.90
C GLU A 9 -4.23 24.56 5.65
N LEU A 10 -5.41 24.43 5.05
CA LEU A 10 -6.53 23.67 5.61
C LEU A 10 -6.30 22.17 5.53
N ILE A 11 -5.50 21.73 4.55
CA ILE A 11 -5.01 20.35 4.44
C ILE A 11 -3.50 20.37 4.25
N ARG A 12 -2.80 19.45 4.91
CA ARG A 12 -1.32 19.38 4.84
C ARG A 12 -0.84 18.64 3.58
N ASN A 13 -1.51 17.54 3.25
CA ASN A 13 -1.05 16.55 2.28
C ASN A 13 -2.18 16.16 1.34
N ILE A 14 -1.82 15.84 0.09
CA ILE A 14 -2.76 15.35 -0.92
C ILE A 14 -2.32 13.94 -1.33
N GLY A 15 -3.26 13.01 -1.25
CA GLY A 15 -3.13 11.64 -1.73
C GLY A 15 -4.07 11.39 -2.90
N LEU A 16 -3.72 10.38 -3.70
CA LEU A 16 -4.46 9.94 -4.87
C LEU A 16 -4.99 8.51 -4.67
N SER A 17 -6.09 8.15 -5.30
CA SER A 17 -6.66 6.79 -5.22
C SER A 17 -7.17 6.29 -6.57
N ASN A 18 -6.89 5.02 -6.90
CA ASN A 18 -7.35 4.34 -8.11
C ASN A 18 -6.92 4.99 -9.44
N LEU A 19 -5.65 5.39 -9.55
CA LEU A 19 -5.14 6.08 -10.74
C LEU A 19 -4.05 5.30 -11.48
N THR A 20 -3.95 5.55 -12.79
CA THR A 20 -2.84 5.07 -13.63
C THR A 20 -1.59 5.96 -13.48
N ALA A 21 -0.44 5.48 -13.96
CA ALA A 21 0.80 6.25 -13.98
C ALA A 21 0.64 7.62 -14.66
N GLN A 22 -0.02 7.65 -15.82
CA GLN A 22 -0.23 8.89 -16.57
C GLN A 22 -1.07 9.90 -15.78
N GLN A 23 -2.15 9.45 -15.14
CA GLN A 23 -3.01 10.33 -14.36
C GLN A 23 -2.31 10.88 -13.11
N ILE A 24 -1.39 10.11 -12.54
CA ILE A 24 -0.55 10.57 -11.42
C ILE A 24 0.39 11.67 -11.92
N ASP A 25 1.01 11.50 -13.09
CA ASP A 25 1.87 12.52 -13.69
C ASP A 25 1.10 13.81 -14.00
N ASP A 26 -0.10 13.70 -14.56
CA ASP A 26 -0.96 14.85 -14.84
C ASP A 26 -1.34 15.61 -13.55
N CYS A 27 -1.63 14.88 -12.46
CA CYS A 27 -1.97 15.47 -11.17
C CYS A 27 -0.77 16.19 -10.52
N ARG A 28 0.46 15.69 -10.74
CA ARG A 28 1.68 16.30 -10.22
C ARG A 28 2.03 17.64 -10.87
N ILE A 29 1.51 17.92 -12.07
CA ILE A 29 1.62 19.24 -12.69
C ILE A 29 0.87 20.29 -11.84
N VAL A 30 -0.18 19.87 -11.13
CA VAL A 30 -1.06 20.76 -10.37
C VAL A 30 -0.59 20.98 -8.92
N THR A 31 -0.14 19.93 -8.24
CA THR A 31 0.26 19.99 -6.82
C THR A 31 1.10 18.78 -6.39
N ASP A 32 1.84 18.90 -5.28
CA ASP A 32 2.61 17.75 -4.76
C ASP A 32 1.68 16.67 -4.18
N ILE A 33 1.93 15.45 -4.62
CA ILE A 33 1.24 14.23 -4.21
C ILE A 33 2.16 13.42 -3.30
N VAL A 34 1.69 13.08 -2.09
CA VAL A 34 2.52 12.37 -1.10
C VAL A 34 2.28 10.86 -1.10
N CYS A 35 1.10 10.43 -1.55
CA CYS A 35 0.76 9.02 -1.58
C CYS A 35 -0.22 8.67 -2.70
N VAL A 36 -0.15 7.41 -3.14
CA VAL A 36 -1.07 6.80 -4.09
C VAL A 36 -1.62 5.52 -3.48
N GLN A 37 -2.94 5.42 -3.42
CA GLN A 37 -3.67 4.27 -2.91
C GLN A 37 -4.35 3.52 -4.06
N ASN A 38 -3.79 2.39 -4.46
CA ASN A 38 -4.37 1.53 -5.50
C ASN A 38 -4.66 0.13 -4.94
N GLN A 39 -5.53 -0.62 -5.64
CA GLN A 39 -5.77 -2.03 -5.32
C GLN A 39 -4.50 -2.80 -5.63
N HIS A 40 -3.87 -3.34 -4.58
CA HIS A 40 -2.66 -4.14 -4.74
C HIS A 40 -2.60 -5.20 -3.66
N ASN A 41 -2.42 -6.46 -4.07
CA ASN A 41 -2.30 -7.61 -3.17
C ASN A 41 -1.66 -8.78 -3.89
N LEU A 42 -1.53 -9.92 -3.19
CA LEU A 42 -0.93 -11.14 -3.72
C LEU A 42 -1.57 -11.64 -5.04
N VAL A 43 -2.86 -11.34 -5.25
CA VAL A 43 -3.61 -11.75 -6.46
C VAL A 43 -3.65 -10.61 -7.49
N HIS A 44 -3.84 -9.38 -7.04
CA HIS A 44 -4.00 -8.20 -7.88
C HIS A 44 -2.69 -7.42 -7.97
N ARG A 45 -1.88 -7.74 -8.99
CA ARG A 45 -0.55 -7.15 -9.23
C ARG A 45 -0.45 -6.25 -10.47
N ALA A 46 -1.59 -5.75 -10.96
CA ALA A 46 -1.66 -4.92 -12.17
C ALA A 46 -0.83 -3.62 -12.10
N TYR A 47 -0.43 -3.20 -10.90
CA TYR A 47 0.30 -1.96 -10.64
C TYR A 47 1.76 -2.18 -10.20
N ASP A 48 2.36 -3.36 -10.42
CA ASP A 48 3.76 -3.63 -10.05
C ASP A 48 4.73 -2.57 -10.63
N SER A 49 4.62 -2.27 -11.93
CA SER A 49 5.45 -1.25 -12.58
C SER A 49 5.19 0.17 -12.06
N LEU A 50 3.96 0.44 -11.60
CA LEU A 50 3.64 1.71 -10.96
C LEU A 50 4.31 1.82 -9.59
N ILE A 51 4.40 0.74 -8.83
CA ILE A 51 5.10 0.75 -7.52
C ILE A 51 6.56 1.13 -7.71
N ASP A 52 7.26 0.56 -8.69
CA ASP A 52 8.66 0.90 -8.98
C ASP A 52 8.82 2.39 -9.32
N LYS A 53 7.91 2.94 -10.14
CA LYS A 53 7.86 4.37 -10.44
C LYS A 53 7.64 5.21 -9.19
N LEU A 54 6.68 4.87 -8.34
CA LEU A 54 6.40 5.60 -7.10
C LEU A 54 7.59 5.58 -6.14
N VAL A 55 8.32 4.47 -6.07
CA VAL A 55 9.57 4.38 -5.29
C VAL A 55 10.63 5.33 -5.84
N ALA A 56 10.86 5.34 -7.15
CA ALA A 56 11.81 6.24 -7.80
C ALA A 56 11.46 7.72 -7.57
N GLU A 57 10.17 8.03 -7.45
CA GLU A 57 9.66 9.39 -7.25
C GLU A 57 9.43 9.76 -5.78
N GLN A 58 9.77 8.88 -4.85
CA GLN A 58 9.59 9.07 -3.41
C GLN A 58 8.13 9.33 -2.98
N ILE A 59 7.17 8.72 -3.70
CA ILE A 59 5.75 8.78 -3.38
C ILE A 59 5.34 7.49 -2.67
N ALA A 60 4.64 7.60 -1.54
CA ALA A 60 4.22 6.43 -0.78
C ALA A 60 3.12 5.64 -1.52
N SER A 61 3.35 4.36 -1.79
CA SER A 61 2.30 3.45 -2.24
C SER A 61 1.56 2.86 -1.03
N VAL A 62 0.23 2.99 -1.00
CA VAL A 62 -0.62 2.49 0.08
C VAL A 62 -1.62 1.47 -0.49
N PRO A 63 -1.39 0.16 -0.35
CA PRO A 63 -2.29 -0.83 -0.93
C PRO A 63 -3.62 -0.90 -0.16
N PHE A 64 -4.75 -0.96 -0.88
CA PHE A 64 -6.03 -1.38 -0.30
C PHE A 64 -6.41 -2.80 -0.74
N PHE A 65 -7.24 -3.47 0.06
CA PHE A 65 -7.48 -4.93 0.01
C PHE A 65 -6.19 -5.76 0.00
N PRO A 66 -5.27 -5.59 0.97
CA PRO A 66 -3.97 -6.30 0.98
C PRO A 66 -4.13 -7.83 1.05
N LEU A 67 -5.25 -8.32 1.56
CA LEU A 67 -5.60 -9.74 1.65
C LEU A 67 -6.67 -10.17 0.63
N ALA A 68 -6.61 -9.64 -0.59
CA ALA A 68 -7.52 -9.98 -1.70
C ALA A 68 -9.03 -9.74 -1.47
N GLY A 69 -9.43 -9.16 -0.34
CA GLY A 69 -10.81 -8.79 -0.05
C GLY A 69 -11.73 -10.00 0.13
N PHE A 70 -12.78 -10.08 -0.68
CA PHE A 70 -13.87 -11.07 -0.55
C PHE A 70 -13.62 -12.40 -1.26
N SER A 71 -12.49 -12.56 -1.96
CA SER A 71 -12.14 -13.83 -2.62
C SER A 71 -11.27 -14.68 -1.68
N PRO A 72 -11.54 -15.99 -1.54
CA PRO A 72 -10.71 -16.86 -0.72
C PRO A 72 -9.29 -16.90 -1.31
N ILE A 73 -8.33 -16.30 -0.61
CA ILE A 73 -6.92 -16.50 -0.89
C ILE A 73 -6.64 -17.99 -0.69
N GLN A 74 -5.84 -18.61 -1.57
CA GLN A 74 -5.32 -19.95 -1.33
C GLN A 74 -4.50 -19.95 -0.04
N PHE A 75 -5.14 -20.39 1.04
CA PHE A 75 -4.69 -20.19 2.42
C PHE A 75 -3.39 -20.96 2.72
N SER A 76 -3.17 -22.11 2.08
CA SER A 76 -2.08 -23.03 2.40
C SER A 76 -0.68 -22.41 2.29
N ALA A 77 -0.41 -21.62 1.23
CA ALA A 77 0.88 -20.97 1.05
C ALA A 77 1.11 -19.86 2.10
N LEU A 78 0.07 -19.06 2.39
CA LEU A 78 0.14 -18.00 3.40
C LEU A 78 0.31 -18.58 4.81
N THR A 79 -0.43 -19.66 5.13
CA THR A 79 -0.29 -20.42 6.38
C THR A 79 1.11 -21.00 6.54
N ALA A 80 1.68 -21.57 5.48
CA ALA A 80 3.05 -22.10 5.52
C ALA A 80 4.10 -21.01 5.76
N VAL A 81 3.85 -19.77 5.32
CA VAL A 81 4.71 -18.61 5.64
C VAL A 81 4.52 -18.16 7.09
N ALA A 82 3.27 -18.11 7.57
CA ALA A 82 2.94 -17.69 8.94
C ALA A 82 3.49 -18.64 10.02
N GLN A 83 3.58 -19.94 9.72
CA GLN A 83 4.16 -20.94 10.62
C GLN A 83 5.69 -20.90 10.70
N ARG A 84 6.36 -20.09 9.87
CA ARG A 84 7.83 -19.97 9.94
C ARG A 84 8.21 -19.27 11.23
N PRO A 85 9.23 -19.76 11.96
CA PRO A 85 9.71 -19.08 13.16
C PRO A 85 10.11 -17.65 12.83
N CYS A 86 9.56 -16.70 13.61
CA CYS A 86 9.81 -15.29 13.41
C CYS A 86 11.31 -15.01 13.55
N LYS A 87 11.96 -14.58 12.47
CA LYS A 87 13.39 -14.22 12.47
C LYS A 87 13.62 -12.76 12.85
N TRP A 88 12.56 -11.96 12.91
CA TRP A 88 12.63 -10.58 13.38
C TRP A 88 12.69 -10.59 14.91
N PRO A 89 13.67 -9.91 15.55
CA PRO A 89 13.67 -9.75 16.99
C PRO A 89 12.50 -8.84 17.39
N CYS A 90 11.33 -9.45 17.58
CA CYS A 90 10.14 -8.77 18.03
C CYS A 90 10.09 -8.90 19.56
N PRO A 91 10.23 -7.79 20.32
CA PRO A 91 10.10 -7.81 21.77
C PRO A 91 8.64 -8.11 22.12
N GLY A 92 8.31 -9.41 22.26
CA GLY A 92 6.95 -9.90 22.54
C GLY A 92 6.60 -11.26 21.94
N CYS A 93 7.45 -11.86 21.11
CA CYS A 93 7.16 -13.15 20.45
C CYS A 93 7.55 -14.39 21.29
N SER A 94 7.89 -14.24 22.57
CA SER A 94 8.40 -15.33 23.40
C SER A 94 7.34 -16.38 23.76
N ASP A 95 6.05 -16.06 23.68
CA ASP A 95 4.99 -16.89 24.27
C ASP A 95 3.69 -16.96 23.43
N VAL A 96 3.77 -16.93 22.09
CA VAL A 96 2.57 -17.17 21.25
C VAL A 96 2.45 -18.64 20.86
N HIS A 97 1.44 -19.30 21.45
CA HIS A 97 1.01 -20.65 21.13
C HIS A 97 0.69 -20.79 19.62
N PRO A 98 0.95 -21.95 18.98
CA PRO A 98 1.05 -22.09 17.52
C PRO A 98 -0.26 -21.93 16.71
N ILE A 99 -1.34 -21.40 17.31
CA ILE A 99 -2.68 -21.40 16.69
C ILE A 99 -3.45 -20.08 16.84
N SER A 100 -2.81 -18.97 17.22
CA SER A 100 -3.48 -17.66 17.27
C SER A 100 -2.73 -16.60 16.48
N CYS A 101 -2.57 -16.87 15.17
CA CYS A 101 -2.30 -15.89 14.12
C CYS A 101 -3.35 -16.06 13.02
#